data_AF-A0A2E6EBF7-F1
#
_entry.id   AF-A0A2E6EBF7-F1
#
_cell.length_a   1.000
_cell.length_b   1.000
_cell.length_c   1.000
_cell.angle_alpha   90.00
_cell.angle_beta   90.00
_cell.angle_gamma   90.00
#
_symmetry.space_group_name_H-M   'P 1'
#
loop_
_entity.id
_entity.type
_entity.pdbx_description
1 polymer ?
#
loop_
_entity_poly.entity_id
_entity_poly.type
_entity_poly.pdbx_seq_one_letter_code
_entity_poly.pdbx_strand_id
1 'polypeptide(L)'
;MQNFNLFKCQSGAALVIGLVLLVVVTVLAISGMNTATTELAMARNDQNAENAFQAAETGLEHALAKGQFNTLADINLQKNINSTDSVTAIIQFERATMVPNRSFSLGVGSGIAAYHFIATASAESKRAGIAGEKTDRDSNSVHTQAFYIVGPEIPTL
;
A
#
# COMPACT_ATOMS: atom_id res chain seq x y z
N MET A 1 -31.52 -54.32 -53.14
CA MET A 1 -31.45 -53.47 -51.95
C MET A 1 -30.07 -52.83 -51.91
N GLN A 2 -29.94 -51.50 -51.99
CA GLN A 2 -28.98 -50.68 -51.24
C GLN A 2 -28.91 -49.23 -51.76
N ASN A 3 -29.54 -48.35 -50.97
CA ASN A 3 -29.23 -46.97 -50.58
C ASN A 3 -28.48 -46.02 -51.54
N PHE A 4 -29.24 -45.06 -52.08
CA PHE A 4 -28.72 -43.79 -52.58
C PHE A 4 -28.42 -42.84 -51.40
N ASN A 5 -27.14 -42.63 -51.11
CA ASN A 5 -26.71 -41.52 -50.25
C ASN A 5 -26.74 -40.22 -51.05
N LEU A 6 -27.76 -39.40 -50.81
CA LEU A 6 -27.93 -38.08 -51.44
C LEU A 6 -26.96 -37.08 -50.79
N PHE A 7 -25.74 -36.92 -51.34
CA PHE A 7 -24.86 -35.83 -50.93
C PHE A 7 -25.39 -34.51 -51.49
N LYS A 8 -25.98 -33.71 -50.60
CA LYS A 8 -26.58 -32.41 -50.89
C LYS A 8 -25.46 -31.38 -51.13
N CYS A 9 -25.33 -30.87 -52.36
CA CYS A 9 -24.37 -29.81 -52.70
C CYS A 9 -24.75 -28.48 -52.02
N GLN A 10 -24.05 -28.14 -50.93
CA GLN A 10 -24.13 -26.82 -50.30
C GLN A 10 -23.18 -25.85 -50.99
N SER A 11 -23.55 -25.32 -52.14
CA SER A 11 -22.73 -24.32 -52.85
C SER A 11 -23.05 -22.92 -52.31
N GLY A 12 -22.16 -22.36 -51.48
CA GLY A 12 -22.19 -20.95 -51.02
C GLY A 12 -22.45 -20.73 -49.53
N ALA A 13 -23.27 -21.55 -48.87
CA ALA A 13 -23.63 -21.36 -47.46
C ALA A 13 -22.45 -21.58 -46.48
N ALA A 14 -21.57 -22.54 -46.78
CA ALA A 14 -20.43 -22.86 -45.93
C ALA A 14 -19.43 -21.70 -45.77
N LEU A 15 -19.19 -20.92 -46.83
CA LEU A 15 -18.30 -19.76 -46.79
C LEU A 15 -18.89 -18.65 -45.91
N VAL A 16 -20.19 -18.37 -46.06
CA VAL A 16 -20.89 -17.35 -45.26
C VAL A 16 -20.89 -17.73 -43.79
N ILE A 17 -21.22 -18.99 -43.48
CA ILE A 17 -21.20 -19.50 -42.10
C ILE A 17 -19.78 -19.45 -41.52
N GLY A 18 -18.75 -19.81 -42.30
CA GLY A 18 -17.35 -19.72 -41.88
C GLY A 18 -16.92 -18.29 -41.54
N LEU A 19 -17.31 -17.30 -42.37
CA LEU A 19 -17.03 -15.89 -42.11
C LEU A 19 -17.79 -15.38 -40.87
N VAL A 20 -19.05 -15.76 -40.68
CA VAL A 20 -19.82 -15.40 -39.48
C VAL A 20 -19.18 -15.99 -38.23
N LEU A 21 -18.80 -17.28 -38.25
CA LEU A 21 -18.12 -17.93 -37.13
C LEU A 21 -16.76 -17.28 -36.84
N LEU A 22 -15.99 -16.94 -37.88
CA LEU A 22 -14.73 -16.23 -37.71
C LEU A 22 -14.95 -14.89 -37.01
N VAL A 23 -15.93 -14.10 -37.43
CA VAL A 23 -16.28 -12.82 -36.80
C VAL A 23 -16.67 -13.02 -35.34
N VAL A 24 -17.54 -13.98 -35.04
CA VAL A 24 -17.94 -14.29 -33.66
C VAL A 24 -16.74 -14.63 -32.79
N VAL A 25 -15.85 -15.52 -33.25
CA VAL A 25 -14.65 -15.90 -32.50
C VAL A 25 -13.72 -14.70 -32.31
N THR A 26 -13.54 -13.85 -33.32
CA THR A 26 -12.72 -12.64 -33.18
C THR A 26 -13.27 -11.65 -32.16
N VAL A 27 -14.59 -11.44 -32.12
CA VAL A 27 -15.22 -10.54 -31.14
C VAL A 27 -15.07 -11.10 -29.73
N LEU A 28 -15.25 -12.41 -29.55
CA LEU A 28 -15.03 -13.08 -28.26
C LEU A 28 -13.57 -12.97 -27.81
N ALA A 29 -12.62 -13.17 -28.72
CA ALA A 29 -11.20 -13.05 -28.44
C ALA A 29 -10.80 -11.62 -28.03
N ILE A 30 -11.27 -10.61 -28.76
CA ILE A 30 -11.01 -9.19 -28.43
C ILE A 30 -11.67 -8.82 -27.10
N SER A 31 -12.91 -9.28 -26.86
CA SER A 31 -13.61 -9.04 -25.60
C SER A 31 -12.82 -9.59 -24.41
N GLY A 32 -12.33 -10.84 -24.51
CA GLY A 32 -11.50 -11.44 -23.46
C GLY A 32 -10.17 -10.69 -23.23
N MET A 33 -9.52 -10.21 -24.30
CA MET A 33 -8.30 -9.42 -24.19
C MET A 33 -8.55 -8.06 -23.52
N ASN A 34 -9.67 -7.40 -23.85
CA ASN A 34 -10.06 -6.15 -23.20
C ASN A 34 -10.29 -6.34 -21.70
N THR A 35 -10.95 -7.41 -21.28
CA THR A 35 -11.09 -7.74 -19.85
C THR A 35 -9.72 -7.93 -19.20
N ALA A 36 -8.83 -8.73 -19.79
CA ALA A 36 -7.50 -8.98 -19.24
C ALA A 36 -6.65 -7.71 -19.11
N THR A 37 -6.76 -6.76 -20.05
CA THR A 37 -6.02 -5.49 -19.95
C THR A 37 -6.53 -4.62 -18.79
N THR A 38 -7.84 -4.60 -18.54
CA THR A 38 -8.42 -3.88 -17.40
C THR A 38 -8.05 -4.52 -16.06
N GLU A 39 -8.07 -5.86 -15.98
CA GLU A 39 -7.64 -6.60 -14.78
C GLU A 39 -6.18 -6.35 -14.46
N LEU A 40 -5.31 -6.33 -15.48
CA LEU A 40 -3.90 -6.00 -15.32
C LEU A 40 -3.69 -4.56 -14.83
N ALA A 41 -4.51 -3.60 -15.30
CA ALA A 41 -4.43 -2.23 -14.82
C ALA A 41 -4.83 -2.11 -13.35
N MET A 42 -5.91 -2.79 -12.93
CA MET A 42 -6.31 -2.86 -11.52
C MET A 42 -5.25 -3.54 -10.65
N ALA A 43 -4.73 -4.70 -11.07
CA ALA A 43 -3.68 -5.41 -10.36
C ALA A 43 -2.41 -4.56 -10.17
N ARG A 44 -2.07 -3.71 -11.14
CA ARG A 44 -0.95 -2.76 -11.03
C ARG A 44 -1.22 -1.65 -10.02
N ASN A 45 -2.45 -1.15 -9.95
CA ASN A 45 -2.83 -0.14 -8.98
C ASN A 45 -2.82 -0.73 -7.57
N ASP A 46 -3.36 -1.93 -7.39
CA ASP A 46 -3.35 -2.65 -6.11
C ASP A 46 -1.93 -2.93 -5.65
N GLN A 47 -1.05 -3.38 -6.55
CA GLN A 47 0.37 -3.58 -6.23
C GLN A 47 1.05 -2.27 -5.79
N ASN A 48 0.70 -1.14 -6.41
CA ASN A 48 1.29 0.14 -6.03
C ASN A 48 0.78 0.66 -4.68
N ALA A 49 -0.50 0.41 -4.38
CA ALA A 49 -1.07 0.65 -3.06
C ALA A 49 -0.35 -0.16 -1.98
N GLU A 50 -0.15 -1.45 -2.23
CA GLU A 50 0.54 -2.37 -1.31
C GLU A 50 2.01 -1.97 -1.10
N ASN A 51 2.72 -1.58 -2.17
CA ASN A 51 4.09 -1.10 -2.05
C ASN A 51 4.19 0.14 -1.15
N ALA A 52 3.27 1.10 -1.30
CA ALA A 52 3.24 2.29 -0.44
C ALA A 52 2.91 1.92 1.02
N PHE A 53 2.00 0.96 1.23
CA PHE A 53 1.67 0.45 2.57
C PHE A 53 2.89 -0.19 3.25
N GLN A 54 3.56 -1.12 2.56
CA GLN A 54 4.75 -1.78 3.10
C GLN A 54 5.91 -0.78 3.33
N ALA A 55 6.06 0.21 2.46
CA ALA A 55 7.06 1.27 2.64
C ALA A 55 6.76 2.14 3.87
N ALA A 56 5.49 2.49 4.13
CA ALA A 56 5.08 3.23 5.31
C ALA A 56 5.41 2.44 6.59
N GLU A 57 5.08 1.15 6.62
CA GLU A 57 5.38 0.28 7.76
C GLU A 57 6.89 0.15 7.99
N THR A 58 7.65 -0.08 6.93
CA THR A 58 9.12 -0.15 7.01
C THR A 58 9.73 1.15 7.55
N GLY A 59 9.18 2.31 7.16
CA GLY A 59 9.61 3.61 7.66
C GLY A 59 9.27 3.82 9.13
N LEU A 60 8.08 3.39 9.55
CA LEU A 60 7.62 3.43 10.93
C LEU A 60 8.50 2.54 11.83
N GLU A 61 8.70 1.27 11.44
CA GLU A 61 9.58 0.34 12.15
C GLU A 61 11.00 0.87 12.25
N HIS A 62 11.53 1.45 11.15
CA HIS A 62 12.86 2.04 11.15
C HIS A 62 12.98 3.23 12.12
N ALA A 63 11.93 4.07 12.20
CA ALA A 63 11.91 5.20 13.12
C ALA A 63 11.88 4.75 14.59
N LEU A 64 11.06 3.75 14.90
CA LEU A 64 10.98 3.17 16.24
C LEU A 64 12.29 2.46 16.62
N ALA A 65 12.90 1.72 15.69
CA ALA A 65 14.16 0.99 15.91
C ALA A 65 15.35 1.91 16.20
N LYS A 66 15.34 3.15 15.68
CA LYS A 66 16.37 4.15 16.01
C LYS A 66 16.32 4.61 17.47
N GLY A 67 15.17 4.48 18.13
CA GLY A 67 15.01 4.83 19.54
C GLY A 67 15.24 6.32 19.85
N GLN A 68 15.19 7.19 18.84
CA GLN A 68 15.39 8.63 19.02
C GLN A 68 14.05 9.27 19.39
N PHE A 69 13.85 9.51 20.68
CA PHE A 69 12.64 10.12 21.22
C PHE A 69 13.00 11.42 21.93
N ASN A 70 12.28 12.50 21.63
CA ASN A 70 12.51 13.82 22.20
C ASN A 70 11.18 14.43 22.63
N THR A 71 11.15 15.06 23.79
CA THR A 71 9.97 15.74 24.35
C THR A 71 9.89 17.22 23.95
N LEU A 72 10.96 17.78 23.37
CA LEU A 72 11.07 19.20 23.03
C LEU A 72 10.90 19.49 21.53
N ALA A 73 11.12 18.49 20.67
CA ALA A 73 11.05 18.66 19.22
C ALA A 73 10.68 17.35 18.53
N ASP A 74 10.02 17.48 17.38
CA ASP A 74 9.67 16.34 16.54
C ASP A 74 10.91 15.75 15.88
N ILE A 75 10.94 14.42 15.81
CA ILE A 75 12.01 13.69 15.13
C ILE A 75 11.51 13.32 13.74
N ASN A 76 12.10 13.91 12.70
CA ASN A 76 11.82 13.59 11.31
C ASN A 76 12.91 12.68 10.74
N LEU A 77 12.49 11.56 10.15
CA LEU A 77 13.34 10.53 9.60
C LEU A 77 12.87 10.21 8.18
N GLN A 78 13.63 10.67 7.20
CA GLN A 78 13.40 10.33 5.80
C GLN A 78 14.28 9.16 5.37
N LYS A 79 13.68 8.21 4.65
CA LYS A 79 14.37 7.09 4.03
C LYS A 79 13.89 6.91 2.60
N ASN A 80 14.83 6.90 1.66
CA ASN A 80 14.56 6.46 0.30
C ASN A 80 14.61 4.94 0.28
N ILE A 81 13.52 4.30 -0.08
CA ILE A 81 13.47 2.84 -0.24
C ILE A 81 14.13 2.50 -1.58
N ASN A 82 13.73 3.22 -2.64
CA ASN A 82 14.21 3.06 -4.00
C ASN A 82 14.41 4.44 -4.67
N SER A 83 14.70 4.47 -5.97
CA SER A 83 14.77 5.71 -6.78
C SER A 83 13.43 6.45 -6.88
N THR A 84 12.32 5.77 -6.64
CA THR A 84 10.95 6.24 -6.83
C THR A 84 10.13 6.30 -5.56
N ASP A 85 10.55 5.55 -4.55
CA ASP A 85 9.75 5.30 -3.35
C ASP A 85 10.48 5.89 -2.16
N SER A 86 9.81 6.76 -1.43
CA SER A 86 10.36 7.42 -0.25
C SER A 86 9.36 7.39 0.89
N VAL A 87 9.89 7.22 2.10
CA VAL A 87 9.10 7.28 3.32
C VAL A 87 9.66 8.35 4.24
N THR A 88 8.76 9.11 4.86
CA THR A 88 9.07 10.08 5.91
C THR A 88 8.32 9.68 7.16
N ALA A 89 9.06 9.41 8.24
CA ALA A 89 8.50 9.11 9.55
C ALA A 89 8.74 10.28 10.50
N ILE A 90 7.71 10.64 11.26
CA ILE A 90 7.73 11.71 12.25
C ILE A 90 7.32 11.11 13.58
N ILE A 91 8.13 11.32 14.62
CA ILE A 91 7.78 11.00 16.00
C ILE A 91 7.57 12.30 16.76
N GLN A 92 6.36 12.49 17.25
CA GLN A 92 5.93 13.65 18.00
C GLN A 92 5.65 13.27 19.45
N PHE A 93 6.08 14.13 20.38
CA PHE A 93 5.72 14.02 21.79
C PHE A 93 4.33 14.65 22.03
N GLU A 94 3.47 13.90 22.72
CA GLU A 94 2.12 14.37 23.05
C GLU A 94 2.06 14.93 24.47
N ARG A 95 2.43 14.11 25.46
CA ARG A 95 2.32 14.44 26.88
C ARG A 95 3.04 13.44 27.76
N ALA A 96 3.33 13.86 29.00
CA ALA A 96 3.73 12.97 30.07
C ALA A 96 2.54 12.73 31.02
N THR A 97 2.40 11.51 31.54
CA THR A 97 1.39 11.14 32.54
C THR A 97 2.01 10.30 33.65
N MET A 98 1.34 10.24 34.78
CA MET A 98 1.68 9.28 35.84
C MET A 98 1.50 7.84 35.33
N VAL A 99 2.33 6.91 35.83
CA VAL A 99 2.23 5.50 35.48
C VAL A 99 1.15 4.81 36.34
N PRO A 100 0.19 4.06 35.76
CA PRO A 100 -0.86 3.38 36.54
C PRO A 100 -0.34 2.28 37.48
N ASN A 101 -0.87 2.25 38.71
CA ASN A 101 -0.40 1.45 39.86
C ASN A 101 -0.54 -0.09 39.76
N ARG A 102 -1.06 -0.66 38.67
CA ARG A 102 -1.44 -2.09 38.65
C ARG A 102 -0.36 -3.05 38.11
N SER A 103 0.81 -2.57 37.66
CA SER A 103 1.82 -3.46 37.05
C SER A 103 3.30 -3.06 37.17
N PHE A 104 3.69 -2.09 38.01
CA PHE A 104 5.09 -1.64 38.12
C PHE A 104 5.58 -1.57 39.57
N SER A 105 6.84 -1.99 39.81
CA SER A 105 7.49 -2.12 41.12
C SER A 105 7.68 -0.83 41.92
N LEU A 106 7.37 0.33 41.34
CA LEU A 106 7.68 1.65 41.90
C LEU A 106 6.45 2.59 41.99
N GLY A 107 5.38 2.36 41.24
CA GLY A 107 4.11 3.09 41.41
C GLY A 107 4.17 4.62 41.21
N VAL A 108 3.05 5.29 41.46
CA VAL A 108 2.93 6.76 41.41
C VAL A 108 3.77 7.43 42.51
N GLY A 109 4.44 8.54 42.19
CA GLY A 109 5.24 9.31 43.15
C GLY A 109 6.62 8.71 43.47
N SER A 110 7.10 7.80 42.63
CA SER A 110 8.41 7.15 42.80
C SER A 110 9.49 7.66 41.83
N GLY A 111 9.37 8.89 41.32
CA GLY A 111 10.40 9.38 40.42
C GLY A 111 10.22 8.95 38.97
N ILE A 112 9.05 8.45 38.54
CA ILE A 112 8.84 7.88 37.20
C ILE A 112 7.57 8.40 36.51
N ALA A 113 7.66 8.63 35.20
CA ALA A 113 6.56 9.09 34.35
C ALA A 113 6.49 8.30 33.04
N ALA A 114 5.29 8.24 32.45
CA ALA A 114 5.06 7.71 31.11
C ALA A 114 5.02 8.86 30.10
N TYR A 115 5.90 8.83 29.11
CA TYR A 115 5.97 9.79 28.01
C TYR A 115 5.27 9.20 26.79
N HIS A 116 4.20 9.84 26.34
CA HIS A 116 3.38 9.39 25.20
C HIS A 116 3.90 10.03 23.92
N PHE A 117 4.04 9.21 22.90
CA PHE A 117 4.50 9.59 21.57
C PHE A 117 3.52 9.08 20.52
N ILE A 118 3.43 9.83 19.42
CA ILE A 118 2.76 9.41 18.20
C ILE A 118 3.81 9.36 17.11
N ALA A 119 3.99 8.18 16.52
CA ALA A 119 4.82 7.99 15.34
C ALA A 119 3.91 7.91 14.11
N THR A 120 4.15 8.76 13.11
CA THR A 120 3.43 8.77 11.84
C THR A 120 4.41 8.62 10.69
N ALA A 121 4.24 7.59 9.86
CA ALA A 121 5.01 7.39 8.65
C ALA A 121 4.14 7.61 7.41
N SER A 122 4.58 8.49 6.52
CA SER A 122 3.97 8.74 5.21
C SER A 122 4.91 8.22 4.14
N ALA A 123 4.46 7.27 3.33
CA ALA A 123 5.22 6.73 2.21
C ALA A 123 4.54 7.04 0.89
N GLU A 124 5.35 7.53 -0.05
CA GLU A 124 4.93 7.81 -1.41
C GLU A 124 5.66 6.86 -2.36
N SER A 125 4.89 6.17 -3.21
CA SER A 125 5.37 5.41 -4.35
C SER A 125 5.05 6.18 -5.62
N LYS A 126 6.07 6.74 -6.27
CA LYS A 126 5.92 7.58 -7.47
C LYS A 126 6.39 6.86 -8.71
N ARG A 127 5.78 7.12 -9.86
CA ARG A 127 6.40 6.68 -11.11
C ARG A 127 7.64 7.51 -11.41
N ALA A 128 8.72 6.87 -11.90
CA ALA A 128 9.85 7.58 -12.49
C ALA A 128 9.37 8.53 -13.63
N GLY A 129 9.48 9.83 -13.38
CA GLY A 129 9.06 10.93 -14.23
C GLY A 129 9.75 12.22 -13.80
N ILE A 130 9.66 13.29 -14.62
CA ILE A 130 10.26 14.59 -14.34
C ILE A 130 9.77 15.08 -12.96
N ALA A 131 10.71 15.47 -12.11
CA ALA A 131 10.47 15.78 -10.71
C ALA A 131 9.33 16.80 -10.51
N GLY A 132 8.29 16.41 -9.77
CA GLY A 132 7.28 17.33 -9.22
C GLY A 132 5.83 17.07 -9.62
N GLU A 133 5.57 16.34 -10.71
CA GLU A 133 4.20 16.12 -11.20
C GLU A 133 3.60 14.81 -10.66
N LYS A 134 2.40 14.90 -10.06
CA LYS A 134 1.62 13.73 -9.65
C LYS A 134 1.19 12.97 -10.90
N THR A 135 1.48 11.68 -10.96
CA THR A 135 1.02 10.81 -12.04
C THR A 135 -0.25 10.06 -11.65
N ASP A 136 -1.05 9.65 -12.64
CA ASP A 136 -2.29 8.88 -12.45
C ASP A 136 -2.08 7.51 -11.76
N ARG A 137 -0.83 7.14 -11.50
CA ARG A 137 -0.43 5.87 -10.90
C ARG A 137 0.38 6.04 -9.63
N ASP A 138 0.50 7.24 -9.07
CA ASP A 138 1.18 7.44 -7.79
C ASP A 138 0.31 6.92 -6.64
N SER A 139 0.94 6.41 -5.59
CA SER A 139 0.27 5.92 -4.39
C SER A 139 0.89 6.52 -3.15
N ASN A 140 0.07 6.77 -2.14
CA ASN A 140 0.50 7.26 -0.83
C ASN A 140 -0.19 6.45 0.27
N SER A 141 0.57 6.06 1.30
CA SER A 141 0.04 5.45 2.52
C SER A 141 0.56 6.16 3.75
N VAL A 142 -0.30 6.33 4.76
CA VAL A 142 0.03 6.97 6.03
C VAL A 142 -0.33 6.04 7.17
N HIS A 143 0.67 5.64 7.96
CA HIS A 143 0.51 4.75 9.10
C HIS A 143 0.86 5.50 10.37
N THR A 144 0.03 5.37 11.40
CA THR A 144 0.23 6.03 12.68
C THR A 144 0.14 5.02 13.81
N GLN A 145 1.11 5.05 14.72
CA GLN A 145 1.12 4.25 15.94
C GLN A 145 1.40 5.14 17.15
N ALA A 146 0.63 4.91 18.21
CA ALA A 146 0.89 5.53 19.51
C ALA A 146 1.60 4.55 20.43
N PHE A 147 2.58 5.03 21.19
CA PHE A 147 3.27 4.26 22.21
C PHE A 147 3.68 5.17 23.35
N TYR A 148 4.12 4.57 24.46
CA TYR A 148 4.70 5.32 25.56
C TYR A 148 5.96 4.66 26.08
N ILE A 149 6.85 5.47 26.63
CA ILE A 149 8.09 5.02 27.28
C ILE A 149 8.04 5.47 28.72
N VAL A 150 8.43 4.58 29.63
CA VAL A 150 8.53 4.90 31.05
C VAL A 150 9.98 5.29 31.35
N GLY A 151 10.15 6.45 31.98
CA GLY A 151 11.46 6.98 32.36
C GLY A 151 11.37 7.80 33.65
N PRO A 152 12.50 8.37 34.12
CA PRO A 152 12.50 9.23 35.30
C PRO A 152 11.57 10.42 35.10
N GLU A 153 10.87 10.82 36.15
CA GLU A 153 10.01 12.01 36.14
C GLU A 153 10.87 13.27 36.04
N ILE A 154 10.50 14.18 35.15
CA ILE A 154 11.07 15.53 35.12
C ILE A 154 10.30 16.34 36.17
N PRO A 155 10.95 17.22 36.98
CA PRO A 155 10.29 17.97 38.07
C PRO A 155 9.14 18.91 37.68
N THR A 156 8.71 18.92 36.42
CA THR A 156 7.72 19.84 35.85
C THR A 156 6.33 19.24 35.71
N LEU A 157 6.07 18.05 36.29
CA LEU A 157 4.74 17.45 36.40
C LEU A 157 4.03 17.87 37.69
#